data_AF-A0A820ALB8-F1
#
_entry.id   AF-A0A820ALB8-F1
#
_cell.length_a   1.000
_cell.length_b   1.000
_cell.length_c   1.000
_cell.angle_alpha   90.00
_cell.angle_beta   90.00
_cell.angle_gamma   90.00
#
_symmetry.space_group_name_H-M   'P 1'
#
loop_
_entity.id
_entity.type
_entity.pdbx_description
1 polymer ?
#
loop_
_entity_poly.entity_id
_entity_poly.type
_entity_poly.pdbx_seq_one_letter_code
_entity_poly.pdbx_strand_id
1 'polypeptide(L)'
;MQTLFALLFEFLFKPTLPVQVRVNSILAAAYHRHLICLHIRIGKNPTNPLDYAFTTRGNTTQYMLNFLDMYLLNYSSPFFFVTSDSGQAISDVLHHFPNSSMTITGPILHIDRFDRKSSTICDGFIKAIADFYVLGECQTSLLSRSGFSSWANHRRLKPNENLYYYFDKIRTVQKG
;
A
#
# COMPACT_ATOMS: atom_id res chain seq x y z
N MET A 1 -5.30 -18.21 -15.01
CA MET A 1 -6.23 -17.08 -14.72
C MET A 1 -5.53 -15.86 -14.16
N GLN A 2 -4.61 -15.96 -13.19
CA GLN A 2 -3.97 -14.79 -12.56
C GLN A 2 -3.20 -13.88 -13.55
N THR A 3 -2.38 -14.46 -14.43
CA THR A 3 -1.65 -13.69 -15.47
C THR A 3 -2.59 -13.02 -16.47
N LEU A 4 -3.75 -13.62 -16.75
CA LEU A 4 -4.74 -13.03 -17.66
C LEU A 4 -5.34 -11.75 -17.07
N PHE A 5 -5.60 -11.72 -15.76
CA PHE A 5 -6.07 -10.50 -15.08
C PHE A 5 -5.03 -9.38 -15.23
N ALA A 6 -3.76 -9.64 -14.92
CA ALA A 6 -2.69 -8.65 -15.05
C ALA A 6 -2.62 -8.07 -16.47
N LEU A 7 -2.60 -8.93 -17.49
CA LEU A 7 -2.52 -8.50 -18.89
C LEU A 7 -3.77 -7.71 -19.33
N LEU A 8 -4.97 -8.17 -18.97
CA LEU A 8 -6.21 -7.45 -19.29
C LEU A 8 -6.28 -6.10 -18.57
N PHE A 9 -5.87 -6.06 -17.30
CA PHE A 9 -5.84 -4.82 -16.54
C PHE A 9 -4.91 -3.81 -17.20
N GLU A 10 -3.67 -4.21 -17.50
CA GLU A 10 -2.70 -3.32 -18.16
C GLU A 10 -3.15 -2.91 -19.56
N PHE A 11 -3.92 -3.75 -20.27
CA PHE A 11 -4.49 -3.39 -21.57
C PHE A 11 -5.60 -2.35 -21.45
N LEU A 12 -6.55 -2.55 -20.53
CA LEU A 12 -7.75 -1.74 -20.39
C LEU A 12 -7.51 -0.44 -19.61
N PHE A 13 -6.67 -0.46 -18.59
CA PHE A 13 -6.49 0.64 -17.65
C PHE A 13 -5.10 1.25 -17.79
N LYS A 14 -5.02 2.37 -18.51
CA LYS A 14 -3.81 3.17 -18.63
C LYS A 14 -3.84 4.33 -17.63
N PRO A 15 -2.83 4.48 -16.76
CA PRO A 15 -2.79 5.58 -15.81
C PRO A 15 -2.64 6.91 -16.54
N THR A 16 -3.28 7.96 -16.04
CA THR A 16 -3.10 9.32 -16.55
C THR A 16 -1.72 9.87 -16.18
N LEU A 17 -1.28 10.93 -16.86
CA LEU A 17 0.03 11.54 -16.59
C LEU A 17 0.25 11.91 -15.11
N PRO A 18 -0.73 12.51 -14.38
CA PRO A 18 -0.55 12.80 -12.95
C PRO A 18 -0.32 11.56 -12.09
N VAL A 19 -0.96 10.43 -12.42
CA VAL A 19 -0.75 9.16 -11.73
C VAL A 19 0.64 8.60 -12.06
N GLN A 20 1.01 8.59 -13.34
CA GLN A 20 2.31 8.10 -13.80
C GLN A 20 3.46 8.83 -13.11
N VAL A 21 3.38 10.16 -12.99
CA VAL A 21 4.40 10.97 -12.31
C VAL A 21 4.61 10.51 -10.87
N ARG A 22 3.53 10.26 -10.12
CA ARG A 22 3.62 9.79 -8.72
C ARG A 22 4.17 8.37 -8.64
N VAL A 23 3.71 7.46 -9.49
CA VAL A 23 4.20 6.08 -9.54
C VAL A 23 5.71 6.06 -9.86
N ASN A 24 6.10 6.77 -10.92
CA ASN A 24 7.49 6.82 -11.37
C ASN A 24 8.42 7.43 -10.32
N SER A 25 7.96 8.36 -9.49
CA SER A 25 8.77 8.91 -8.39
C SER A 25 9.17 7.82 -7.38
N ILE A 26 8.26 6.90 -7.05
CA ILE A 26 8.54 5.77 -6.15
C ILE A 26 9.44 4.74 -6.84
N LEU A 27 9.13 4.39 -8.10
CA LEU A 27 9.91 3.40 -8.85
C LEU A 27 11.34 3.86 -9.11
N ALA A 28 11.55 5.15 -9.39
CA ALA A 28 12.88 5.72 -9.56
C ALA A 28 13.70 5.65 -8.27
N ALA A 29 13.09 5.94 -7.11
CA ALA A 29 13.76 5.80 -5.81
C ALA A 29 14.13 4.35 -5.49
N ALA A 30 13.41 3.39 -6.07
CA ALA A 30 13.61 1.95 -5.90
C ALA A 30 14.45 1.27 -7.01
N TYR A 31 14.95 1.99 -8.02
CA TYR A 31 15.47 1.41 -9.28
C TYR A 31 16.60 0.36 -9.11
N HIS A 32 17.37 0.42 -8.02
CA HIS A 32 18.41 -0.56 -7.66
C HIS A 32 18.21 -1.19 -6.28
N ARG A 33 16.97 -1.17 -5.80
CA ARG A 33 16.59 -1.62 -4.47
C ARG A 33 15.46 -2.63 -4.58
N HIS A 34 15.34 -3.50 -3.60
CA HIS A 34 14.23 -4.44 -3.53
C HIS A 34 13.00 -3.70 -2.98
N LEU A 35 12.02 -3.40 -3.83
CA LEU A 35 10.80 -2.68 -3.46
C LEU A 35 9.86 -3.62 -2.69
N ILE A 36 9.71 -3.31 -1.41
CA ILE A 36 8.81 -3.95 -0.47
C ILE A 36 7.65 -2.99 -0.23
N CYS A 37 6.42 -3.45 -0.48
CA CYS A 37 5.25 -2.62 -0.28
C CYS A 37 4.45 -3.04 0.94
N LEU A 38 4.13 -2.05 1.76
CA LEU A 38 3.25 -2.16 2.91
C LEU A 38 1.92 -1.51 2.60
N HIS A 39 0.85 -2.30 2.73
CA HIS A 39 -0.50 -1.74 2.80
C HIS A 39 -1.09 -2.01 4.17
N ILE A 40 -1.30 -0.94 4.95
CA ILE A 40 -1.79 -1.02 6.33
C ILE A 40 -3.23 -0.50 6.34
N ARG A 41 -4.20 -1.36 6.64
CA ARG A 41 -5.61 -0.99 6.79
C ARG A 41 -5.99 -1.08 8.26
N ILE A 42 -6.13 0.08 8.91
CA ILE A 42 -6.57 0.17 10.31
C ILE A 42 -8.10 0.11 10.38
N GLY A 43 -8.80 0.68 9.40
CA GLY A 43 -10.25 0.67 9.29
C GLY A 43 -10.96 1.85 9.96
N LYS A 44 -10.24 2.73 10.68
CA LYS A 44 -10.77 4.02 11.15
C LYS A 44 -10.29 5.12 10.21
N ASN A 45 -11.13 5.55 9.27
CA ASN A 45 -10.78 6.65 8.37
C ASN A 45 -11.01 8.01 9.06
N PRO A 46 -10.02 8.94 9.09
CA PRO A 46 -10.18 10.29 9.63
C PRO A 46 -11.33 11.10 9.00
N THR A 47 -11.66 10.82 7.73
CA THR A 47 -12.74 11.49 6.96
C THR A 47 -14.11 10.85 7.16
N ASN A 48 -14.21 9.73 7.89
CA ASN A 48 -15.47 9.09 8.22
C ASN A 48 -15.66 8.95 9.74
N PRO A 49 -16.37 9.89 10.39
CA PRO A 49 -16.59 9.85 11.83
C PRO A 49 -17.48 8.67 12.31
N LEU A 50 -18.17 7.99 11.40
CA LEU A 50 -19.02 6.82 11.68
C LEU A 50 -18.34 5.48 11.33
N ASP A 51 -17.06 5.49 10.94
CA ASP A 51 -16.36 4.26 10.58
C ASP A 51 -16.17 3.37 11.82
N TYR A 52 -16.36 2.07 11.66
CA TYR A 52 -16.27 1.12 12.76
C TYR A 52 -14.84 1.08 13.30
N ALA A 53 -14.67 1.41 14.58
CA ALA A 53 -13.37 1.36 15.23
C ALA A 53 -12.96 -0.10 15.49
N PHE A 54 -12.10 -0.65 14.64
CA PHE A 54 -11.48 -1.95 14.88
C PHE A 54 -10.40 -1.80 15.96
N THR A 55 -10.79 -1.87 17.23
CA THR A 55 -9.89 -1.76 18.39
C THR A 55 -8.73 -2.76 18.34
N THR A 56 -8.93 -3.91 17.70
CA THR A 56 -7.91 -4.96 17.52
C THR A 56 -6.82 -4.62 16.50
N ARG A 57 -7.01 -3.59 15.67
CA ARG A 57 -6.06 -3.18 14.61
C ARG A 57 -5.11 -2.05 15.02
N GLY A 58 -5.21 -1.55 16.26
CA GLY A 58 -4.34 -0.47 16.74
C GLY A 58 -2.84 -0.81 16.65
N ASN A 59 -2.49 -2.09 16.84
CA ASN A 59 -1.09 -2.54 16.84
C ASN A 59 -0.64 -3.14 15.50
N THR A 60 -1.47 -3.09 14.45
CA THR A 60 -1.17 -3.71 13.15
C THR A 60 0.16 -3.24 12.59
N THR A 61 0.41 -1.93 12.63
CA THR A 61 1.67 -1.34 12.15
C THR A 61 2.87 -1.94 12.88
N GLN A 62 2.82 -2.04 14.21
CA GLN A 62 3.92 -2.60 15.00
C GLN A 62 4.20 -4.07 14.64
N TYR A 63 3.17 -4.90 14.49
CA TYR A 63 3.36 -6.29 14.11
C TYR A 63 3.97 -6.45 12.71
N MET A 64 3.56 -5.59 11.77
CA MET A 64 4.13 -5.58 10.42
C MET A 64 5.60 -5.12 10.45
N LEU A 65 5.93 -4.07 11.20
CA LEU A 65 7.31 -3.59 11.38
C LEU A 65 8.20 -4.67 12.00
N ASN A 66 7.76 -5.29 13.09
CA ASN A 66 8.50 -6.39 13.72
C ASN A 66 8.78 -7.54 12.73
N PHE A 67 7.81 -7.87 11.88
CA PHE A 67 8.00 -8.88 10.83
C PHE A 67 9.04 -8.43 9.79
N LEU A 68 9.01 -7.17 9.35
CA LEU A 68 10.02 -6.65 8.43
C LEU A 68 11.43 -6.74 9.01
N ASP A 69 11.59 -6.33 10.27
CA ASP A 69 12.88 -6.33 10.96
C ASP A 69 13.47 -7.74 11.05
N MET A 70 12.62 -8.74 11.33
CA MET A 70 13.06 -10.13 11.50
C MET A 70 13.37 -10.84 10.17
N TYR A 71 12.61 -10.56 9.10
CA TYR A 71 12.61 -11.44 7.92
C TYR A 71 13.01 -10.76 6.62
N LEU A 72 12.86 -9.44 6.51
CA LEU A 72 12.99 -8.72 5.25
C LEU A 72 14.14 -7.71 5.23
N LEU A 73 14.88 -7.56 6.33
CA LEU A 73 16.18 -6.87 6.34
C LEU A 73 17.33 -7.68 5.71
N ASN A 74 17.10 -8.96 5.39
CA ASN A 74 18.11 -9.81 4.76
C ASN A 74 18.36 -9.50 3.27
N TYR A 75 17.55 -8.63 2.66
CA TYR A 75 17.84 -8.12 1.32
C TYR A 75 18.99 -7.12 1.38
N SER A 76 19.89 -7.15 0.39
CA SER A 76 21.07 -6.27 0.34
C SER A 76 20.73 -4.78 0.29
N SER A 77 19.52 -4.40 -0.16
CA SER A 77 19.04 -3.02 -0.16
C SER A 77 17.51 -2.95 -0.26
N PRO A 78 16.76 -3.12 0.84
CA PRO A 78 15.31 -2.98 0.83
C PRO A 78 14.92 -1.50 0.67
N PHE A 79 13.84 -1.24 -0.08
CA PHE A 79 13.15 0.04 -0.13
C PHE A 79 11.67 -0.17 0.14
N PHE A 80 11.11 0.57 1.09
CA PHE A 80 9.78 0.38 1.62
C PHE A 80 8.83 1.43 1.06
N PHE A 81 7.87 1.01 0.24
CA PHE A 81 6.73 1.84 -0.05
C PHE A 81 5.63 1.56 0.98
N VAL A 82 5.04 2.60 1.57
CA VAL A 82 3.92 2.47 2.51
C VAL A 82 2.70 3.24 2.02
N THR A 83 1.54 2.60 2.10
CA THR A 83 0.23 3.25 1.98
C THR A 83 -0.70 2.75 3.09
N SER A 84 -1.54 3.65 3.59
CA SER A 84 -2.50 3.35 4.65
C SER A 84 -3.68 4.31 4.61
N ASP A 85 -4.76 3.88 5.25
CA ASP A 85 -5.89 4.72 5.63
C ASP A 85 -5.65 5.52 6.92
N SER A 86 -4.47 5.40 7.52
CA SER A 86 -4.06 6.11 8.74
C SER A 86 -2.75 6.86 8.53
N GLY A 87 -2.78 8.19 8.73
CA GLY A 87 -1.58 9.02 8.68
C GLY A 87 -0.55 8.63 9.74
N GLN A 88 -1.00 8.17 10.91
CA GLN A 88 -0.11 7.67 11.96
C GLN A 88 0.65 6.42 11.48
N ALA A 89 -0.04 5.46 10.87
CA ALA A 89 0.60 4.23 10.40
C ALA A 89 1.65 4.52 9.31
N ILE A 90 1.38 5.48 8.41
CA ILE A 90 2.37 5.96 7.44
C ILE A 90 3.56 6.56 8.18
N SER A 91 3.30 7.49 9.11
CA SER A 91 4.35 8.16 9.87
C SER A 91 5.25 7.19 10.64
N ASP A 92 4.67 6.16 11.26
CA ASP A 92 5.41 5.15 12.02
C ASP A 92 6.40 4.41 11.12
N VAL A 93 5.97 3.99 9.92
CA VAL A 93 6.85 3.31 8.95
C VAL A 93 7.94 4.25 8.44
N LEU A 94 7.60 5.50 8.13
CA LEU A 94 8.57 6.49 7.66
C LEU A 94 9.63 6.80 8.73
N HIS A 95 9.23 6.91 10.00
CA HIS A 95 10.17 7.11 11.10
C HIS A 95 11.02 5.87 11.39
N HIS A 96 10.47 4.67 11.23
CA HIS A 96 11.21 3.42 11.43
C HIS A 96 12.25 3.19 10.33
N PHE A 97 11.98 3.65 9.11
CA PHE A 97 12.85 3.48 7.93
C PHE A 97 13.17 4.82 7.23
N PRO A 98 13.83 5.78 7.88
CA PRO A 98 13.90 7.17 7.42
C PRO A 98 14.60 7.38 6.07
N ASN A 99 15.58 6.53 5.74
CA ASN A 99 16.37 6.63 4.51
C ASN A 99 16.00 5.56 3.46
N SER A 100 15.03 4.71 3.80
CA SER A 100 14.68 3.53 3.00
C SER A 100 13.19 3.39 2.80
N SER A 101 12.39 4.41 3.12
CA SER A 101 10.95 4.36 2.93
C SER A 101 10.37 5.63 2.30
N MET A 102 9.22 5.46 1.66
CA MET A 102 8.49 6.54 1.03
C MET A 102 6.98 6.24 0.97
N THR A 103 6.18 7.30 0.95
CA THR A 103 4.75 7.28 0.63
C THR A 103 4.50 8.24 -0.51
N ILE A 104 3.42 8.04 -1.25
CA ILE A 104 2.88 9.11 -2.10
C ILE A 104 2.19 10.12 -1.17
N THR A 105 2.49 11.40 -1.35
CA THR A 105 1.87 12.48 -0.57
C THR A 105 0.47 12.80 -1.09
N GLY A 106 -0.37 13.35 -0.20
CA GLY A 106 -1.74 13.76 -0.51
C GLY A 106 -2.74 13.27 0.55
N PRO A 107 -4.00 13.72 0.47
CA PRO A 107 -5.02 13.39 1.45
C PRO A 107 -5.43 11.92 1.38
N ILE A 108 -5.64 11.33 2.56
CA ILE A 108 -6.22 9.99 2.69
C ILE A 108 -7.74 10.12 2.53
N LEU A 109 -8.28 9.56 1.44
CA LEU A 109 -9.71 9.62 1.12
C LEU A 109 -10.33 8.24 1.02
N HIS A 110 -11.63 8.17 1.30
CA HIS A 110 -12.48 7.05 0.91
C HIS A 110 -13.13 7.37 -0.44
N ILE A 111 -12.93 6.51 -1.44
CA ILE A 111 -13.43 6.74 -2.82
C ILE A 111 -14.97 6.79 -2.85
N ASP A 112 -15.63 6.16 -1.88
CA ASP A 112 -17.09 6.05 -1.81
C ASP A 112 -17.79 7.27 -1.20
N ARG A 113 -17.07 8.29 -0.71
CA ARG A 113 -17.67 9.50 -0.13
C ARG A 113 -17.46 10.72 -1.01
N PHE A 114 -18.54 11.10 -1.69
CA PHE A 114 -18.66 12.32 -2.48
C PHE A 114 -18.94 13.53 -1.58
N ASP A 115 -17.94 14.37 -1.35
CA ASP A 115 -18.19 15.78 -0.99
C ASP A 115 -17.75 16.68 -2.16
N ARG A 116 -18.64 16.93 -3.12
CA ARG A 116 -18.34 17.35 -4.51
C ARG A 116 -17.55 18.66 -4.72
N LYS A 117 -17.03 19.32 -3.69
CA LYS A 117 -16.61 20.73 -3.76
C LYS A 117 -15.12 21.04 -3.49
N SER A 118 -14.25 20.06 -3.24
CA SER A 118 -12.84 20.37 -2.94
C SER A 118 -11.85 19.80 -3.97
N SER A 119 -10.88 20.64 -4.37
CA SER A 119 -9.69 20.23 -5.13
C SER A 119 -8.89 19.12 -4.44
N THR A 120 -9.03 18.99 -3.12
CA THR A 120 -8.43 17.92 -2.32
C THR A 120 -8.97 16.54 -2.67
N ILE A 121 -10.17 16.43 -3.26
CA ILE A 121 -10.72 15.12 -3.69
C ILE A 121 -10.02 14.60 -4.92
N CYS A 122 -9.81 15.44 -5.93
CA CYS A 122 -9.06 15.06 -7.12
C CYS A 122 -7.66 14.59 -6.71
N ASP A 123 -7.00 15.32 -5.81
CA ASP A 123 -5.66 14.96 -5.34
C ASP A 123 -5.63 13.61 -4.61
N GLY A 124 -6.55 13.38 -3.67
CA GLY A 124 -6.61 12.12 -2.94
C GLY A 124 -7.06 10.93 -3.79
N PHE A 125 -7.90 11.16 -4.80
CA PHE A 125 -8.24 10.14 -5.79
C PHE A 125 -7.03 9.77 -6.66
N ILE A 126 -6.29 10.76 -7.16
CA ILE A 126 -5.05 10.55 -7.90
C ILE A 126 -4.02 9.82 -7.02
N LYS A 127 -3.90 10.19 -5.74
CA LYS A 127 -3.08 9.46 -4.77
C LYS A 127 -3.54 8.01 -4.63
N ALA A 128 -4.82 7.74 -4.41
CA ALA A 128 -5.33 6.39 -4.21
C ALA A 128 -5.08 5.50 -5.44
N ILE A 129 -5.27 6.04 -6.64
CA ILE A 129 -4.92 5.32 -7.87
C ILE A 129 -3.41 5.10 -7.94
N ALA A 130 -2.57 6.11 -7.67
CA ALA A 130 -1.13 5.95 -7.70
C ALA A 130 -0.62 4.92 -6.69
N ASP A 131 -1.17 4.90 -5.47
CA ASP A 131 -0.90 3.87 -4.46
C ASP A 131 -1.24 2.47 -4.99
N PHE A 132 -2.42 2.32 -5.62
CA PHE A 132 -2.84 1.06 -6.24
C PHE A 132 -1.88 0.63 -7.35
N TYR A 133 -1.37 1.58 -8.13
CA TYR A 133 -0.40 1.27 -9.18
C TYR A 133 0.93 0.79 -8.60
N VAL A 134 1.49 1.52 -7.63
CA VAL A 134 2.76 1.13 -6.98
C VAL A 134 2.65 -0.25 -6.31
N LEU A 135 1.55 -0.54 -5.62
CA LEU A 135 1.30 -1.85 -5.00
C LEU A 135 1.37 -3.03 -5.99
N GLY A 136 1.13 -2.79 -7.27
CA GLY A 136 1.25 -3.78 -8.34
C GLY A 136 2.68 -4.01 -8.86
N GLU A 137 3.64 -3.16 -8.51
CA GLU A 137 5.02 -3.19 -9.03
C GLU A 137 6.02 -3.84 -8.06
N CYS A 138 5.59 -4.17 -6.84
CA CYS A 138 6.47 -4.56 -5.75
C CYS A 138 7.03 -5.98 -5.94
N GLN A 139 8.30 -6.20 -5.59
CA GLN A 139 8.88 -7.53 -5.53
C GLN A 139 8.43 -8.30 -4.28
N THR A 140 8.05 -7.60 -3.21
CA THR A 140 7.47 -8.18 -1.99
C THR A 140 6.30 -7.35 -1.51
N SER A 141 5.22 -8.01 -1.10
CA SER A 141 3.99 -7.36 -0.65
C SER A 141 3.65 -7.83 0.76
N LEU A 142 3.54 -6.90 1.69
CA LEU A 142 3.08 -7.13 3.07
C LEU A 142 1.78 -6.36 3.27
N LEU A 143 0.65 -7.07 3.20
CA LEU A 143 -0.66 -6.45 3.02
C LEU A 143 -1.59 -6.75 4.21
N SER A 144 -2.38 -5.76 4.59
CA SER A 144 -3.61 -6.02 5.35
C SER A 144 -4.64 -6.70 4.45
N ARG A 145 -5.56 -7.48 5.02
CA ARG A 145 -6.66 -8.12 4.26
C ARG A 145 -7.68 -7.06 3.79
N SER A 146 -7.39 -6.46 2.64
CA SER A 146 -8.21 -5.42 2.00
C SER A 146 -8.37 -5.73 0.51
N GLY A 147 -9.58 -5.54 -0.01
CA GLY A 147 -9.85 -5.69 -1.43
C GLY A 147 -8.97 -4.77 -2.29
N PHE A 148 -8.70 -3.55 -1.83
CA PHE A 148 -7.85 -2.58 -2.52
C PHE A 148 -6.45 -3.14 -2.80
N SER A 149 -5.74 -3.57 -1.75
CA SER A 149 -4.38 -4.10 -1.90
C SER A 149 -4.35 -5.49 -2.53
N SER A 150 -5.38 -6.31 -2.29
CA SER A 150 -5.50 -7.61 -2.95
C SER A 150 -5.59 -7.43 -4.46
N TRP A 151 -6.46 -6.56 -4.97
CA TRP A 151 -6.58 -6.31 -6.42
C TRP A 151 -5.33 -5.65 -7.02
N ALA A 152 -4.69 -4.74 -6.29
CA ALA A 152 -3.43 -4.15 -6.74
C ALA A 152 -2.34 -5.21 -6.92
N ASN A 153 -2.18 -6.10 -5.94
CA ASN A 153 -1.21 -7.19 -6.01
C ASN A 153 -1.51 -8.20 -7.13
N HIS A 154 -2.78 -8.38 -7.52
CA HIS A 154 -3.16 -9.23 -8.66
C HIS A 154 -2.67 -8.69 -10.01
N ARG A 155 -2.25 -7.41 -10.09
CA ARG A 155 -1.59 -6.88 -11.30
C ARG A 155 -0.20 -7.45 -11.52
N ARG A 156 0.44 -8.03 -10.50
CA ARG A 156 1.72 -8.72 -10.64
C ARG A 156 1.53 -9.98 -11.48
N LEU A 157 2.48 -10.29 -12.36
CA LEU A 157 2.44 -11.53 -13.16
C LEU A 157 2.45 -12.79 -12.28
N LYS A 158 3.10 -12.71 -11.12
CA LYS A 158 3.19 -13.75 -10.09
C LYS A 158 2.70 -13.19 -8.74
N PRO A 159 1.38 -13.05 -8.54
CA PRO A 159 0.83 -12.32 -7.39
C PRO A 159 1.12 -12.98 -6.04
N ASN A 160 1.33 -14.30 -6.01
CA ASN A 160 1.60 -15.04 -4.78
C ASN A 160 3.11 -15.08 -4.42
N GLU A 161 3.99 -14.62 -5.30
CA GLU A 161 5.43 -14.59 -5.02
C GLU A 161 5.74 -13.50 -3.99
N ASN A 162 6.42 -13.88 -2.89
CA ASN A 162 6.76 -12.98 -1.78
C ASN A 162 5.57 -12.14 -1.27
N LEU A 163 4.39 -12.76 -1.21
CA LEU A 163 3.18 -12.18 -0.66
C LEU A 163 3.02 -12.59 0.79
N TYR A 164 2.73 -11.62 1.64
CA TYR A 164 2.50 -11.79 3.06
C TYR A 164 1.25 -11.00 3.48
N TYR A 165 0.45 -11.60 4.36
CA TYR A 165 -0.74 -10.97 4.92
C TYR A 165 -0.64 -10.84 6.43
N TYR A 166 -1.06 -9.70 6.95
CA TYR A 166 -1.35 -9.55 8.37
C TYR A 166 -2.76 -10.08 8.69
N PHE A 167 -2.85 -10.95 9.70
CA PHE A 167 -4.09 -11.57 10.16
C PHE A 167 -4.51 -11.00 11.51
N ASP A 168 -5.50 -10.10 11.51
CA ASP A 168 -6.00 -9.42 12.71
C ASP A 168 -6.38 -10.37 13.87
N LYS A 169 -7.01 -11.51 13.54
CA LYS A 169 -7.53 -12.46 14.54
C LYS A 169 -6.44 -13.10 15.39
N ILE A 170 -5.29 -13.36 14.78
CA ILE A 170 -4.17 -14.09 15.38
C ILE A 170 -2.92 -13.22 15.54
N ARG A 171 -3.00 -11.95 15.13
CA ARG A 171 -1.96 -10.91 15.26
C ARG A 171 -0.59 -11.37 14.75
N THR A 172 -0.59 -12.05 13.62
CA THR A 172 0.63 -12.51 12.97
C THR A 172 0.59 -12.22 11.48
N VAL A 173 1.78 -12.09 10.91
CA VAL A 173 1.99 -12.12 9.47
C VAL A 173 2.13 -13.57 9.02
N GLN A 174 1.53 -13.93 7.90
CA GLN A 174 1.70 -15.23 7.26
C GLN A 174 1.93 -15.07 5.76
N LYS A 175 2.60 -16.04 5.15
CA LYS A 175 2.76 -16.09 3.69
C LYS A 175 1.41 -16.37 3.04
N GLY A 176 1.11 -15.62 1.97
CA GLY A 176 -0.12 -15.73 1.19
C GLY A 176 -0.05 -16.75 0.06
#